data_AF-A0A9D7SMT6-F1
#
_entry.id   AF-A0A9D7SMT6-F1
#
_cell.length_a   1.000
_cell.length_b   1.000
_cell.length_c   1.000
_cell.angle_alpha   90.00
_cell.angle_beta   90.00
_cell.angle_gamma   90.00
#
_symmetry.space_group_name_H-M   'P 1'
#
loop_
_entity.id
_entity.type
_entity.pdbx_description
1 polymer ?
#
loop_
_entity_poly.entity_id
_entity_poly.type
_entity_poly.pdbx_seq_one_letter_code
_entity_poly.pdbx_strand_id
1 'polypeptide(L)'
;MDSAAKSRAKNSNAARRQFLADTARVACGVGLLGLGVGLYSRHATALPPAAIRPPGALPEAEFSGACIRCGMCVRDCPYNILHLAKPEEPMSTGTPYFVARQAPCEMCEDIPCVKACPTGALDHQLTDINKAKMGVAVLVDHETCLSYLGLRCEICYRVCPVIDKAITIDIQTNARTGRHTLFIPVVHSEHCTGCGKCEKACPTQIAAIKVFPIHMAKGQLSGHYRLGWVEKEQAGGSLVAPDVEHRYNLPEGMKYEVGKGLSKLPPADAAPAGPGTSPGLPKAFQGGKL
;
A
#
# COMPACT_ATOMS: atom_id res chain seq x y z
N MET A 1 -24.50 -60.08 -55.54
CA MET A 1 -24.89 -59.41 -54.27
C MET A 1 -23.73 -58.64 -53.62
N ASP A 2 -22.48 -58.77 -54.10
CA ASP A 2 -21.29 -58.19 -53.44
C ASP A 2 -21.06 -56.68 -53.66
N SER A 3 -21.60 -56.10 -54.74
CA SER A 3 -21.37 -54.68 -55.06
C SER A 3 -22.10 -53.71 -54.11
N ALA A 4 -23.30 -54.10 -53.66
CA ALA A 4 -24.10 -53.30 -52.73
C ALA A 4 -23.52 -53.30 -51.30
N ALA A 5 -22.95 -54.42 -50.85
CA ALA A 5 -22.30 -54.52 -49.53
C ALA A 5 -20.99 -53.71 -49.47
N LYS A 6 -20.17 -53.75 -50.53
CA LYS A 6 -18.96 -52.91 -50.66
C LYS A 6 -19.27 -51.41 -50.69
N SER A 7 -20.33 -51.01 -51.40
CA SER A 7 -20.80 -49.61 -51.45
C SER A 7 -21.24 -49.11 -50.06
N ARG A 8 -22.02 -49.92 -49.33
CA ARG A 8 -22.52 -49.59 -47.98
C ARG A 8 -21.39 -49.48 -46.95
N ALA A 9 -20.38 -50.38 -47.02
CA ALA A 9 -19.20 -50.32 -46.17
C ALA A 9 -18.33 -49.07 -46.45
N LYS A 10 -18.17 -48.69 -47.73
CA LYS A 10 -17.42 -47.50 -48.16
C LYS A 10 -18.09 -46.20 -47.68
N ASN A 11 -19.42 -46.12 -47.77
CA ASN A 11 -20.20 -44.99 -47.22
C ASN A 11 -20.12 -44.90 -45.69
N SER A 12 -20.14 -46.03 -44.98
CA SER A 12 -20.02 -46.00 -43.50
C SER A 12 -18.64 -45.51 -43.04
N ASN A 13 -17.57 -45.88 -43.74
CA ASN A 13 -16.21 -45.41 -43.43
C ASN A 13 -16.02 -43.92 -43.73
N ALA A 14 -16.64 -43.42 -44.81
CA ALA A 14 -16.64 -41.99 -45.11
C ALA A 14 -17.41 -41.20 -44.04
N ALA A 15 -18.61 -41.65 -43.66
CA ALA A 15 -19.41 -41.03 -42.61
C ALA A 15 -18.70 -41.02 -41.23
N ARG A 16 -18.01 -42.11 -40.88
CA ARG A 16 -17.25 -42.21 -39.62
C ARG A 16 -16.05 -41.26 -39.58
N ARG A 17 -15.34 -41.11 -40.71
CA ARG A 17 -14.24 -40.14 -40.84
C ARG A 17 -14.74 -38.70 -40.77
N GLN A 18 -15.88 -38.42 -41.38
CA GLN A 18 -16.50 -37.10 -41.38
C GLN A 18 -16.97 -36.72 -39.97
N PHE A 19 -17.62 -37.64 -39.26
CA PHE A 19 -18.00 -37.47 -37.85
C PHE A 19 -16.80 -37.19 -36.94
N LEU A 20 -15.70 -37.95 -37.07
CA LEU A 20 -14.48 -37.72 -36.29
C LEU A 20 -13.84 -36.37 -36.61
N ALA A 21 -13.79 -35.98 -37.89
CA ALA A 21 -13.24 -34.70 -38.31
C ALA A 21 -14.08 -33.51 -37.81
N ASP A 22 -15.41 -33.60 -37.87
CA ASP A 22 -16.31 -32.56 -37.40
C ASP A 22 -16.28 -32.44 -35.86
N THR A 23 -16.20 -33.58 -35.16
CA THR A 23 -16.02 -33.59 -33.70
C THR A 23 -14.69 -32.95 -33.30
N ALA A 24 -13.60 -33.24 -34.01
CA ALA A 24 -12.30 -32.64 -33.74
C ALA A 24 -12.28 -31.13 -34.00
N ARG A 25 -12.94 -30.66 -35.07
CA ARG A 25 -13.06 -29.22 -35.37
C ARG A 25 -13.84 -28.48 -34.31
N VAL A 26 -14.96 -29.04 -33.86
CA VAL A 26 -15.78 -28.44 -32.79
C VAL A 26 -15.01 -28.44 -31.48
N ALA A 27 -14.34 -29.54 -31.11
CA ALA A 27 -13.54 -29.62 -29.90
C ALA A 27 -12.39 -28.60 -29.90
N CYS A 28 -11.66 -28.45 -31.01
CA CYS A 28 -10.63 -27.42 -31.14
C CYS A 28 -11.21 -26.00 -31.13
N GLY A 29 -12.34 -25.77 -31.81
CA GLY A 29 -13.01 -24.46 -31.82
C GLY A 29 -13.45 -24.02 -30.43
N VAL A 30 -14.13 -24.90 -29.69
CA VAL A 30 -14.56 -24.66 -28.32
C VAL A 30 -13.36 -24.54 -27.37
N GLY A 31 -12.32 -25.35 -27.57
CA GLY A 31 -11.08 -25.29 -26.80
C GLY A 31 -10.36 -23.95 -26.95
N LEU A 32 -10.18 -23.47 -28.18
CA LEU A 32 -9.56 -22.17 -28.47
C LEU A 32 -10.40 -21.00 -27.94
N LEU A 33 -11.72 -21.07 -28.09
CA LEU A 33 -12.62 -20.04 -27.61
C LEU A 33 -12.67 -20.01 -26.08
N GLY A 34 -12.73 -21.17 -25.43
CA GLY A 34 -12.65 -21.31 -23.97
C GLY A 34 -11.33 -20.82 -23.39
N LEU A 35 -10.21 -21.11 -24.07
CA LEU A 35 -8.89 -20.62 -23.68
C LEU A 35 -8.79 -19.09 -23.85
N GLY A 36 -9.32 -18.55 -24.95
CA GLY A 36 -9.40 -17.11 -25.21
C GLY A 36 -10.20 -16.38 -24.13
N VAL A 37 -11.40 -16.87 -23.79
CA VAL A 37 -12.23 -16.32 -22.70
C VAL A 37 -11.55 -16.45 -21.34
N GLY A 38 -10.90 -17.58 -21.07
CA GLY A 38 -10.18 -17.82 -19.81
C GLY A 38 -9.01 -16.87 -19.61
N LEU A 39 -8.21 -16.63 -20.66
CA LEU A 39 -7.11 -15.68 -20.62
C LEU A 39 -7.61 -14.24 -20.47
N TYR A 40 -8.68 -13.86 -21.17
CA TYR A 40 -9.30 -12.54 -21.04
C TYR A 40 -9.81 -12.29 -19.61
N SER A 41 -10.47 -13.28 -19.01
CA SER A 41 -11.00 -13.18 -17.65
C SER A 41 -9.92 -12.90 -16.60
N ARG A 42 -8.71 -13.43 -16.77
CA ARG A 42 -7.59 -13.17 -15.83
C ARG A 42 -7.10 -11.73 -15.86
N HIS A 43 -7.06 -11.10 -17.04
CA HIS A 43 -6.69 -9.70 -17.17
C HIS A 43 -7.67 -8.77 -16.45
N ALA A 44 -8.94 -9.16 -16.29
CA ALA A 44 -9.97 -8.34 -15.67
C ALA A 44 -9.88 -8.21 -14.13
N THR A 45 -8.82 -8.71 -13.49
CA THR A 45 -8.72 -8.77 -12.02
C THR A 45 -7.65 -7.86 -11.41
N ALA A 46 -6.74 -7.30 -12.21
CA ALA A 46 -5.62 -6.52 -11.68
C ALA A 46 -5.91 -5.02 -11.71
N LEU A 47 -5.86 -4.34 -10.57
CA LEU A 47 -5.85 -2.88 -10.56
C LEU A 47 -4.43 -2.40 -10.92
N PRO A 48 -4.21 -1.68 -12.03
CA PRO A 48 -2.89 -1.19 -12.40
C PRO A 48 -2.43 -0.16 -11.36
N PRO A 49 -1.10 0.03 -11.19
CA PRO A 49 -0.55 0.88 -10.13
C PRO A 49 -1.07 2.32 -10.09
N ALA A 50 -1.48 2.86 -11.24
CA ALA A 50 -1.93 4.24 -11.38
C ALA A 50 -3.45 4.43 -11.20
N ALA A 51 -4.23 3.35 -11.18
CA ALA A 51 -5.68 3.43 -11.04
C ALA A 51 -6.08 3.33 -9.57
N ILE A 52 -6.82 4.34 -9.12
CA ILE A 52 -7.27 4.46 -7.73
C ILE A 52 -8.79 4.38 -7.70
N ARG A 53 -9.33 3.63 -6.73
CA ARG A 53 -10.78 3.48 -6.56
C ARG A 53 -11.41 4.72 -5.92
N PRO A 54 -12.71 4.98 -6.13
CA PRO A 54 -13.41 6.09 -5.50
C PRO A 54 -13.36 6.04 -3.96
N PRO A 55 -13.68 7.15 -3.27
CA PRO A 55 -13.85 7.15 -1.82
C PRO A 55 -14.83 6.06 -1.36
N GLY A 56 -14.51 5.43 -0.24
CA GLY A 56 -15.34 4.38 0.36
C GLY A 56 -15.26 3.02 -0.32
N ALA A 57 -14.46 2.84 -1.39
CA ALA A 57 -14.33 1.53 -2.01
C ALA A 57 -13.86 0.47 -1.01
N LEU A 58 -14.57 -0.66 -1.00
CA LEU A 58 -14.17 -1.85 -0.26
C LEU A 58 -12.81 -2.38 -0.75
N PRO A 59 -12.16 -3.29 0.00
CA PRO A 59 -10.99 -4.01 -0.50
C PRO A 59 -11.26 -4.61 -1.88
N GLU A 60 -10.26 -4.59 -2.78
CA GLU A 60 -10.45 -4.84 -4.22
C GLU A 60 -11.24 -6.13 -4.55
N ALA A 61 -11.04 -7.21 -3.79
CA ALA A 61 -11.77 -8.46 -3.96
C ALA A 61 -13.27 -8.33 -3.63
N GLU A 62 -13.59 -7.67 -2.52
CA GLU A 62 -14.97 -7.42 -2.08
C GLU A 62 -15.65 -6.39 -2.98
N PHE A 63 -14.93 -5.33 -3.33
CA PHE A 63 -15.37 -4.30 -4.27
C PHE A 63 -15.76 -4.91 -5.62
N SER A 64 -14.92 -5.79 -6.18
CA SER A 64 -15.17 -6.44 -7.47
C SER A 64 -16.40 -7.34 -7.47
N GLY A 65 -16.70 -7.97 -6.33
CA GLY A 65 -17.91 -8.80 -6.15
C GLY A 65 -19.18 -7.98 -5.92
N ALA A 66 -19.07 -6.84 -5.22
CA ALA A 66 -20.22 -5.98 -4.91
C ALA A 66 -20.56 -4.98 -6.04
N CYS A 67 -19.59 -4.60 -6.87
CA CYS A 67 -19.80 -3.60 -7.92
C CYS A 67 -20.58 -4.17 -9.11
N ILE A 68 -21.83 -3.71 -9.27
CA ILE A 68 -22.68 -4.08 -10.42
C ILE A 68 -22.40 -3.26 -11.68
N ARG A 69 -21.34 -2.44 -11.69
CA ARG A 69 -20.90 -1.66 -12.88
C ARG A 69 -21.97 -0.70 -13.44
N CYS A 70 -22.83 -0.17 -12.57
CA CYS A 70 -23.93 0.73 -12.96
C CYS A 70 -23.49 2.14 -13.36
N GLY A 71 -22.28 2.57 -13.01
CA GLY A 71 -21.75 3.90 -13.34
C GLY A 71 -22.36 5.08 -12.57
N MET A 72 -23.22 4.84 -11.57
CA MET A 72 -23.86 5.92 -10.81
C MET A 72 -22.87 6.80 -10.04
N CYS A 73 -21.83 6.20 -9.47
CA CYS A 73 -20.75 6.94 -8.81
C CYS A 73 -19.97 7.86 -9.79
N VAL A 74 -19.83 7.44 -11.06
CA VAL A 74 -19.18 8.25 -12.11
C VAL A 74 -20.05 9.43 -12.50
N ARG A 75 -21.35 9.18 -12.73
CA ARG A 75 -22.34 10.22 -13.05
C ARG A 75 -22.45 11.27 -11.95
N ASP A 76 -22.44 10.84 -10.69
CA ASP A 76 -22.67 11.73 -9.55
C ASP A 76 -21.36 12.35 -9.01
N CYS A 77 -20.23 12.14 -9.69
CA CYS A 77 -18.98 12.84 -9.41
C CYS A 77 -19.05 14.26 -9.99
N PRO A 78 -19.14 15.34 -9.18
CA PRO A 78 -19.40 16.69 -9.69
C PRO A 78 -18.27 17.23 -10.59
N TYR A 79 -17.06 16.70 -10.42
CA TYR A 79 -15.85 17.12 -11.11
C TYR A 79 -15.46 16.19 -12.27
N ASN A 80 -16.28 15.18 -12.60
CA ASN A 80 -16.02 14.23 -13.69
C ASN A 80 -14.63 13.55 -13.62
N ILE A 81 -14.16 13.24 -12.40
CA ILE A 81 -12.85 12.64 -12.14
C ILE A 81 -12.86 11.12 -12.34
N LEU A 82 -14.00 10.49 -12.05
CA LEU A 82 -14.14 9.05 -12.13
C LEU A 82 -14.43 8.63 -13.58
N HIS A 83 -13.86 7.50 -13.98
CA HIS A 83 -14.07 6.88 -15.28
C HIS A 83 -14.42 5.40 -15.10
N LEU A 84 -15.19 4.85 -16.04
CA LEU A 84 -15.43 3.42 -16.11
C LEU A 84 -14.33 2.76 -16.92
N ALA A 85 -13.76 1.70 -16.36
CA ALA A 85 -12.74 0.90 -17.02
C ALA A 85 -13.26 0.34 -18.36
N LYS A 86 -12.49 0.52 -19.42
CA LYS A 86 -12.81 0.00 -20.75
C LYS A 86 -12.29 -1.44 -20.92
N PRO A 87 -12.85 -2.22 -21.87
CA PRO A 87 -12.41 -3.60 -22.12
C PRO A 87 -10.93 -3.78 -22.44
N GLU A 88 -10.27 -2.74 -22.98
CA GLU A 88 -8.86 -2.74 -23.36
C GLU A 88 -7.93 -2.35 -22.22
N GLU A 89 -8.48 -1.85 -21.11
CA GLU A 89 -7.71 -1.46 -19.94
C GLU A 89 -7.46 -2.68 -19.03
N PRO A 90 -6.35 -2.72 -18.29
CA PRO A 90 -5.98 -3.88 -17.48
C PRO A 90 -6.86 -4.10 -16.24
N MET A 91 -7.89 -3.28 -16.05
CA MET A 91 -8.81 -3.29 -14.91
C MET A 91 -10.07 -4.08 -15.22
N SER A 92 -10.82 -4.44 -14.17
CA SER A 92 -12.16 -5.01 -14.38
C SER A 92 -13.06 -4.05 -15.15
N THR A 93 -13.43 -4.41 -16.38
CA THR A 93 -14.30 -3.61 -17.25
C THR A 93 -15.55 -3.12 -16.51
N GLY A 94 -15.91 -1.86 -16.72
CA GLY A 94 -17.08 -1.22 -16.12
C GLY A 94 -16.93 -0.87 -14.64
N THR A 95 -15.75 -1.06 -14.04
CA THR A 95 -15.50 -0.62 -12.66
C THR A 95 -14.98 0.82 -12.63
N PRO A 96 -15.41 1.66 -11.65
CA PRO A 96 -14.98 3.04 -11.54
C PRO A 96 -13.54 3.17 -11.02
N TYR A 97 -12.78 4.10 -11.58
CA TYR A 97 -11.44 4.47 -11.13
C TYR A 97 -11.12 5.93 -11.46
N PHE A 98 -10.03 6.45 -10.90
CA PHE A 98 -9.40 7.68 -11.35
C PHE A 98 -7.87 7.55 -11.36
N VAL A 99 -7.21 8.46 -12.06
CA VAL A 99 -5.74 8.55 -12.10
C VAL A 99 -5.32 9.87 -11.48
N ALA A 100 -4.69 9.82 -10.30
CA ALA A 100 -4.32 10.98 -9.49
C ALA A 100 -3.54 12.05 -10.27
N ARG A 101 -2.60 11.65 -11.14
CA ARG A 101 -1.83 12.57 -11.98
C ARG A 101 -2.68 13.36 -12.99
N GLN A 102 -3.77 12.76 -13.48
CA GLN A 102 -4.68 13.39 -14.44
C GLN A 102 -5.65 14.31 -13.72
N ALA A 103 -6.44 13.76 -12.80
CA ALA A 103 -7.39 14.48 -11.96
C ALA A 103 -7.49 13.78 -10.59
N PRO A 104 -7.11 14.44 -9.49
CA PRO A 104 -7.23 13.88 -8.15
C PRO A 104 -8.66 14.01 -7.62
N CYS A 105 -9.01 13.21 -6.61
CA CYS A 105 -10.27 13.36 -5.89
C CYS A 105 -10.33 14.75 -5.21
N GLU A 106 -11.42 15.47 -5.46
CA GLU A 106 -11.66 16.80 -4.89
C GLU A 106 -12.15 16.79 -3.44
N MET A 107 -12.31 15.61 -2.83
CA MET A 107 -12.68 15.47 -1.41
C MET A 107 -14.00 16.16 -1.04
N CYS A 108 -15.04 15.96 -1.85
CA CYS A 108 -16.38 16.51 -1.57
C CYS A 108 -16.89 16.09 -0.17
N GLU A 109 -17.34 17.05 0.64
CA GLU A 109 -17.81 16.82 2.01
C GLU A 109 -19.02 15.89 2.08
N ASP A 110 -19.90 15.97 1.08
CA ASP A 110 -21.14 15.21 0.99
C ASP A 110 -20.98 13.85 0.31
N ILE A 111 -19.79 13.53 -0.21
CA ILE A 111 -19.38 12.24 -0.81
C ILE A 111 -20.48 11.66 -1.74
N PRO A 112 -20.88 12.38 -2.81
CA PRO A 112 -22.04 12.00 -3.63
C PRO A 112 -21.83 10.66 -4.35
N CYS A 113 -20.59 10.34 -4.72
CA CYS A 113 -20.25 9.07 -5.34
C CYS A 113 -20.56 7.85 -4.46
N VAL A 114 -20.37 7.95 -3.13
CA VAL A 114 -20.72 6.88 -2.17
C VAL A 114 -22.23 6.78 -2.04
N LYS A 115 -22.93 7.91 -1.84
CA LYS A 115 -24.40 7.94 -1.71
C LYS A 115 -25.13 7.38 -2.93
N ALA A 116 -24.54 7.55 -4.12
CA ALA A 116 -25.07 7.05 -5.38
C ALA A 116 -24.92 5.53 -5.56
N CYS A 117 -24.07 4.86 -4.76
CA CYS A 117 -23.82 3.44 -4.90
C CYS A 117 -25.04 2.62 -4.41
N PRO A 118 -25.63 1.74 -5.24
CA PRO A 118 -26.82 0.99 -4.82
C PRO A 118 -26.49 -0.32 -4.08
N THR A 119 -25.27 -0.84 -4.20
CA THR A 119 -24.91 -2.20 -3.76
C THR A 119 -23.96 -2.25 -2.58
N GLY A 120 -23.52 -1.10 -2.05
CA GLY A 120 -22.53 -1.05 -0.97
C GLY A 120 -21.10 -1.41 -1.42
N ALA A 121 -20.83 -1.43 -2.74
CA ALA A 121 -19.46 -1.54 -3.24
C ALA A 121 -18.58 -0.36 -2.76
N LEU A 122 -19.22 0.79 -2.53
CA LEU A 122 -18.67 1.87 -1.74
C LEU A 122 -19.36 1.87 -0.37
N ASP A 123 -18.59 1.95 0.70
CA ASP A 123 -19.07 1.91 2.08
C ASP A 123 -19.83 3.18 2.45
N HIS A 124 -21.15 3.03 2.68
CA HIS A 124 -22.03 4.12 3.09
C HIS A 124 -21.80 4.61 4.52
N GLN A 125 -21.04 3.87 5.33
CA GLN A 125 -20.62 4.32 6.67
C GLN A 125 -19.54 5.40 6.61
N LEU A 126 -18.91 5.59 5.44
CA LEU A 126 -18.00 6.71 5.23
C LEU A 126 -18.79 8.03 5.15
N THR A 127 -18.89 8.71 6.29
CA THR A 127 -19.55 10.03 6.40
C THR A 127 -18.56 11.20 6.43
N ASP A 128 -17.28 10.93 6.72
CA ASP A 128 -16.20 11.92 6.75
C ASP A 128 -15.17 11.57 5.68
N ILE A 129 -15.06 12.42 4.66
CA ILE A 129 -14.19 12.20 3.51
C ILE A 129 -12.71 12.11 3.91
N ASN A 130 -12.31 12.71 5.04
CA ASN A 130 -10.94 12.64 5.55
C ASN A 130 -10.57 11.24 6.09
N LYS A 131 -11.54 10.36 6.28
CA LYS A 131 -11.34 8.96 6.67
C LYS A 131 -11.31 8.00 5.48
N ALA A 132 -11.54 8.51 4.26
CA ALA A 132 -11.51 7.68 3.07
C ALA A 132 -10.16 6.98 2.90
N LYS A 133 -10.17 5.76 2.36
CA LYS A 133 -8.97 4.94 2.14
C LYS A 133 -8.91 4.50 0.67
N MET A 134 -8.71 5.45 -0.22
CA MET A 134 -8.61 5.21 -1.67
C MET A 134 -7.24 4.62 -2.06
N GLY A 135 -6.19 5.05 -1.37
CA GLY A 135 -4.80 4.70 -1.66
C GLY A 135 -3.84 5.35 -0.66
N VAL A 136 -2.55 5.24 -0.91
CA VAL A 136 -1.50 5.88 -0.09
C VAL A 136 -0.52 6.60 -1.00
N ALA A 137 -0.21 7.85 -0.66
CA ALA A 137 0.86 8.60 -1.32
C ALA A 137 2.22 8.09 -0.85
N VAL A 138 3.14 7.88 -1.78
CA VAL A 138 4.50 7.42 -1.52
C VAL A 138 5.44 8.35 -2.26
N LEU A 139 6.43 8.88 -1.56
CA LEU A 139 7.54 9.58 -2.20
C LEU A 139 8.43 8.50 -2.85
N VAL A 140 8.32 8.35 -4.16
CA VAL A 140 8.97 7.26 -4.91
C VAL A 140 10.37 7.62 -5.38
N ASP A 141 10.64 8.91 -5.58
CA ASP A 141 11.87 9.39 -6.18
C ASP A 141 12.47 10.53 -5.36
N HIS A 142 13.46 10.19 -4.56
CA HIS A 142 14.22 11.14 -3.75
C HIS A 142 15.24 11.91 -4.58
N GLU A 143 15.65 11.41 -5.75
CA GLU A 143 16.66 12.03 -6.60
C GLU A 143 16.07 13.19 -7.41
N THR A 144 14.80 13.07 -7.82
CA THR A 144 14.10 14.13 -8.58
C THR A 144 13.28 15.08 -7.68
N CYS A 145 12.98 14.70 -6.44
CA CYS A 145 12.21 15.55 -5.53
C CYS A 145 12.93 16.87 -5.23
N LEU A 146 12.31 18.00 -5.58
CA LEU A 146 12.91 19.34 -5.43
C LEU A 146 13.32 19.63 -3.97
N SER A 147 12.57 19.11 -3.00
CA SER A 147 12.88 19.26 -1.56
C SER A 147 14.16 18.53 -1.18
N TYR A 148 14.40 17.33 -1.73
CA TYR A 148 15.64 16.58 -1.54
C TYR A 148 16.83 17.23 -2.26
N LEU A 149 16.59 17.88 -3.41
CA LEU A 149 17.61 18.64 -4.14
C LEU A 149 18.03 19.95 -3.42
N GLY A 150 17.31 20.33 -2.36
CA GLY A 150 17.58 21.50 -1.53
C GLY A 150 16.86 22.77 -1.97
N LEU A 151 15.85 22.64 -2.84
CA LEU A 151 14.93 23.73 -3.14
C LEU A 151 13.79 23.72 -2.11
N ARG A 152 13.28 24.91 -1.77
CA ARG A 152 12.13 25.03 -0.87
C ARG A 152 10.82 24.69 -1.60
N CYS A 153 10.55 23.39 -1.72
CA CYS A 153 9.30 22.86 -2.26
C CYS A 153 8.51 22.18 -1.13
N GLU A 154 7.28 22.65 -0.89
CA GLU A 154 6.38 22.11 0.13
C GLU A 154 4.98 21.87 -0.46
N ILE A 155 4.87 21.83 -1.79
CA ILE A 155 3.56 21.90 -2.47
C ILE A 155 2.68 20.68 -2.17
N CYS A 156 3.27 19.49 -2.06
CA CYS A 156 2.54 18.27 -1.71
C CYS A 156 1.98 18.32 -0.29
N TYR A 157 2.71 18.92 0.65
CA TYR A 157 2.27 19.18 2.02
C TYR A 157 1.15 20.22 2.05
N ARG A 158 1.34 21.37 1.39
CA ARG A 158 0.37 22.48 1.41
C ARG A 158 -0.95 22.19 0.70
N VAL A 159 -0.93 21.35 -0.35
CA VAL A 159 -2.15 20.95 -1.07
C VAL A 159 -2.88 19.80 -0.38
N CYS A 160 -2.30 19.20 0.66
CA CYS A 160 -2.90 18.07 1.36
C CYS A 160 -4.14 18.55 2.13
N PRO A 161 -5.34 17.99 1.88
CA PRO A 161 -6.54 18.33 2.65
C PRO A 161 -6.44 17.95 4.12
N VAL A 162 -5.62 16.93 4.42
CA VAL A 162 -5.37 16.41 5.76
C VAL A 162 -3.94 16.80 6.19
N ILE A 163 -3.58 18.07 6.00
CA ILE A 163 -2.28 18.64 6.35
C ILE A 163 -1.94 18.38 7.83
N ASP A 164 -0.64 18.29 8.14
CA ASP A 164 -0.08 17.98 9.46
C ASP A 164 -0.40 16.60 10.04
N LYS A 165 -1.29 15.84 9.39
CA LYS A 165 -1.59 14.45 9.77
C LYS A 165 -1.20 13.48 8.68
N ALA A 166 -1.69 13.66 7.45
CA ALA A 166 -1.38 12.78 6.33
C ALA A 166 0.00 13.04 5.72
N ILE A 167 0.42 14.31 5.68
CA ILE A 167 1.77 14.70 5.26
C ILE A 167 2.31 15.67 6.29
N THR A 168 3.50 15.39 6.81
CA THR A 168 4.28 16.29 7.67
C THR A 168 5.58 16.67 6.97
N ILE A 169 6.27 17.67 7.50
CA ILE A 169 7.61 18.05 7.02
C ILE A 169 8.65 17.62 8.04
N ASP A 170 9.58 16.79 7.61
CA ASP A 170 10.81 16.49 8.33
C ASP A 170 11.91 17.48 7.92
N ILE A 171 12.43 18.18 8.93
CA ILE A 171 13.37 19.27 8.76
C ILE A 171 14.78 18.71 8.93
N GLN A 172 15.54 18.64 7.84
CA GLN A 172 16.89 18.09 7.84
C GLN A 172 17.93 19.14 7.43
N THR A 173 19.16 19.00 7.90
CA THR A 173 20.26 19.86 7.45
C THR A 173 20.82 19.35 6.13
N ASN A 174 21.01 20.22 5.14
CA ASN A 174 21.59 19.85 3.86
C ASN A 174 23.09 19.56 4.01
N ALA A 175 23.46 18.27 4.02
CA ALA A 175 24.85 17.83 4.17
C ALA A 175 25.80 18.37 3.09
N ARG A 176 25.31 18.64 1.87
CA ARG A 176 26.13 19.14 0.75
C ARG A 176 26.55 20.60 0.94
N THR A 177 25.69 21.43 1.53
CA THR A 177 25.93 22.88 1.67
C THR A 177 26.21 23.33 3.10
N GLY A 178 25.84 22.53 4.10
CA GLY A 178 26.01 22.83 5.53
C GLY A 178 25.24 24.06 6.04
N ARG A 179 24.44 24.72 5.20
CA ARG A 179 23.75 25.98 5.52
C ARG A 179 22.25 25.95 5.21
N HIS A 180 21.84 25.23 4.18
CA HIS A 180 20.43 25.15 3.80
C HIS A 180 19.70 24.04 4.55
N THR A 181 18.43 24.26 4.82
CA THR A 181 17.52 23.28 5.42
C THR A 181 16.72 22.58 4.33
N LEU A 182 16.62 21.26 4.42
CA LEU A 182 15.75 20.42 3.59
C LEU A 182 14.40 20.27 4.31
N PHE A 183 13.32 20.43 3.55
CA PHE A 183 11.94 20.29 4.03
C PHE A 183 11.35 19.02 3.41
N ILE A 184 11.68 17.87 3.98
CA ILE A 184 11.36 16.56 3.40
C ILE A 184 9.90 16.19 3.72
N PRO A 185 9.05 15.93 2.72
CA PRO A 185 7.68 15.50 2.99
C PRO A 185 7.66 14.04 3.46
N VAL A 186 7.03 13.80 4.61
CA VAL A 186 6.80 12.46 5.17
C VAL A 186 5.31 12.16 5.11
N VAL A 187 4.95 11.05 4.46
CA VAL A 187 3.54 10.62 4.35
C VAL A 187 3.22 9.60 5.44
N HIS A 188 2.15 9.86 6.19
CA HIS A 188 1.63 8.96 7.23
C HIS A 188 0.43 8.20 6.70
N SER A 189 0.62 6.89 6.46
CA SER A 189 -0.41 6.03 5.83
C SER A 189 -1.72 5.93 6.63
N GLU A 190 -1.66 6.11 7.96
CA GLU A 190 -2.82 6.11 8.85
C GLU A 190 -3.78 7.26 8.57
N HIS A 191 -3.27 8.39 8.10
CA HIS A 191 -4.08 9.59 7.82
C HIS A 191 -4.20 9.90 6.33
N CYS A 192 -3.30 9.36 5.49
CA CYS A 192 -3.39 9.50 4.04
C CYS A 192 -4.70 8.90 3.53
N THR A 193 -5.43 9.69 2.73
CA THR A 193 -6.68 9.24 2.10
C THR A 193 -6.49 8.65 0.72
N GLY A 194 -5.35 8.95 0.08
CA GLY A 194 -5.09 8.58 -1.30
C GLY A 194 -5.81 9.46 -2.33
N CYS A 195 -6.20 10.69 -1.97
CA CYS A 195 -6.92 11.59 -2.90
C CYS A 195 -6.15 11.99 -4.15
N GLY A 196 -4.81 11.94 -4.13
CA GLY A 196 -3.98 12.26 -5.29
C GLY A 196 -3.61 13.73 -5.48
N LYS A 197 -4.14 14.65 -4.67
CA LYS A 197 -3.85 16.10 -4.81
C LYS A 197 -2.34 16.40 -4.78
N CYS A 198 -1.58 15.69 -3.94
CA CYS A 198 -0.12 15.82 -3.86
C CYS A 198 0.62 15.38 -5.13
N GLU A 199 0.15 14.33 -5.81
CA GLU A 199 0.73 13.83 -7.06
C GLU A 199 0.44 14.79 -8.22
N LYS A 200 -0.80 15.30 -8.29
CA LYS A 200 -1.20 16.29 -9.30
C LYS A 200 -0.41 17.59 -9.16
N ALA A 201 -0.24 18.07 -7.93
CA ALA A 201 0.43 19.34 -7.65
C ALA A 201 1.97 19.27 -7.77
N CYS A 202 2.54 18.06 -7.86
CA CYS A 202 3.99 17.89 -8.00
C CYS A 202 4.48 18.54 -9.31
N PRO A 203 5.38 19.53 -9.26
CA PRO A 203 5.76 20.36 -10.41
C PRO A 203 6.75 19.67 -11.35
N THR A 204 7.31 18.53 -10.96
CA THR A 204 8.20 17.74 -11.81
C THR A 204 7.41 17.14 -12.97
N GLN A 205 8.06 16.92 -14.12
CA GLN A 205 7.40 16.35 -15.31
C GLN A 205 6.76 14.99 -15.02
N ILE A 206 7.53 14.12 -14.36
CA ILE A 206 7.05 12.87 -13.74
C ILE A 206 7.03 13.11 -12.23
N ALA A 207 5.89 12.88 -11.59
CA ALA A 207 5.72 13.17 -10.17
C ALA A 207 6.67 12.33 -9.31
N ALA A 208 7.41 12.99 -8.41
CA ALA A 208 8.28 12.34 -7.43
C ALA A 208 7.49 11.68 -6.29
N ILE A 209 6.27 12.14 -6.04
CA ILE A 209 5.30 11.55 -5.11
C ILE A 209 4.13 11.00 -5.91
N LYS A 210 3.78 9.73 -5.69
CA LYS A 210 2.72 9.03 -6.42
C LYS A 210 1.77 8.35 -5.46
N VAL A 211 0.50 8.24 -5.83
CA VAL A 211 -0.50 7.49 -5.07
C VAL A 211 -0.63 6.09 -5.66
N PHE A 212 -0.60 5.10 -4.78
CA PHE A 212 -0.79 3.70 -5.13
C PHE A 212 -1.96 3.10 -4.35
N PRO A 213 -2.56 2.00 -4.86
CA PRO A 213 -3.44 1.15 -4.08
C PRO A 213 -2.77 0.70 -2.77
N ILE A 214 -3.56 0.59 -1.69
CA ILE A 214 -3.04 0.33 -0.34
C ILE A 214 -2.20 -0.96 -0.27
N HIS A 215 -2.67 -2.02 -0.93
CA HIS A 215 -1.98 -3.32 -0.95
C HIS A 215 -0.61 -3.28 -1.65
N MET A 216 -0.36 -2.27 -2.47
CA MET A 216 0.92 -2.05 -3.16
C MET A 216 1.82 -1.09 -2.39
N ALA A 217 1.23 -0.11 -1.71
CA ALA A 217 1.96 0.90 -0.96
C ALA A 217 2.42 0.44 0.44
N LYS A 218 1.62 -0.39 1.12
CA LYS A 218 1.90 -0.83 2.50
C LYS A 218 2.41 -2.28 2.52
N GLY A 219 3.48 -2.51 3.27
CA GLY A 219 3.89 -3.86 3.66
C GLY A 219 3.03 -4.40 4.80
N GLN A 220 3.14 -5.71 5.05
CA GLN A 220 2.49 -6.40 6.17
C GLN A 220 3.53 -7.16 7.00
N LEU A 221 3.47 -7.01 8.33
CA LEU A 221 4.23 -7.84 9.25
C LEU A 221 3.69 -9.28 9.21
N SER A 222 4.58 -10.27 9.05
CA SER A 222 4.19 -11.67 9.16
C SER A 222 3.69 -11.98 10.58
N GLY A 223 2.67 -12.83 10.71
CA GLY A 223 1.99 -13.08 11.99
C GLY A 223 2.85 -13.69 13.11
N HIS A 224 4.07 -14.14 12.81
CA HIS A 224 5.01 -14.61 13.83
C HIS A 224 5.85 -13.49 14.46
N TYR A 225 5.88 -12.28 13.87
CA TYR A 225 6.55 -11.13 14.47
C TYR A 225 5.65 -10.48 15.51
N ARG A 226 6.11 -10.44 16.75
CA ARG A 226 5.46 -9.74 17.85
C ARG A 226 6.24 -8.49 18.19
N LEU A 227 5.53 -7.37 18.31
CA LEU A 227 6.13 -6.11 18.72
C LEU A 227 6.19 -6.08 20.24
N GLY A 228 7.40 -6.16 20.81
CA GLY A 228 7.59 -6.26 22.26
C GLY A 228 6.93 -5.14 23.06
N TRP A 229 6.83 -3.92 22.50
CA TRP A 229 6.11 -2.81 23.15
C TRP A 229 4.60 -2.98 23.17
N VAL A 230 4.00 -3.56 22.11
CA VAL A 230 2.55 -3.87 22.07
C VAL A 230 2.22 -4.98 23.06
N GLU A 231 3.02 -6.05 23.08
CA GLU A 231 2.81 -7.16 24.00
C GLU A 231 3.03 -6.74 25.46
N LYS A 232 4.00 -5.85 25.71
CA LYS A 232 4.22 -5.23 27.04
C LYS A 232 3.03 -4.41 27.51
N GLU A 233 2.45 -3.60 26.62
CA GLU A 233 1.27 -2.79 26.93
C GLU A 233 0.07 -3.69 27.28
N GLN A 234 -0.14 -4.77 26.51
CA GLN A 234 -1.18 -5.76 26.78
C GLN A 234 -0.97 -6.51 28.10
N ALA A 235 0.27 -6.87 28.42
CA ALA A 235 0.61 -7.62 29.63
C ALA A 235 0.77 -6.74 30.89
N GLY A 236 0.74 -5.41 30.75
CA GLY A 236 0.98 -4.46 31.84
C GLY A 236 2.42 -4.44 32.36
N GLY A 237 3.37 -5.03 31.63
CA GLY A 237 4.74 -5.23 32.09
C GLY A 237 5.66 -5.85 31.02
N SER A 238 6.97 -5.74 31.21
CA SER A 238 7.93 -6.36 30.28
C SER A 238 7.74 -7.87 30.27
N LEU A 239 7.53 -8.45 29.08
CA LEU A 239 7.53 -9.90 28.89
C LEU A 239 8.94 -10.49 28.91
N VAL A 240 9.95 -9.66 28.70
CA VAL A 240 11.36 -10.05 28.84
C VAL A 240 11.73 -9.93 30.30
N ALA A 241 12.30 -11.00 30.85
CA ALA A 241 12.83 -11.00 32.21
C ALA A 241 13.82 -9.83 32.38
N PRO A 242 13.82 -9.14 33.53
CA PRO A 242 14.78 -8.07 33.75
C PRO A 242 16.19 -8.62 33.63
N ASP A 243 17.10 -7.81 33.06
CA ASP A 243 18.51 -8.16 33.02
C ASP A 243 18.99 -8.40 34.45
N VAL A 244 19.43 -9.62 34.72
CA VAL A 244 20.04 -9.95 36.00
C VAL A 244 21.40 -9.27 36.02
N GLU A 245 21.63 -8.42 37.00
CA GLU A 245 22.92 -7.76 37.16
C GLU A 245 24.02 -8.81 37.27
N HIS A 246 24.92 -8.84 36.29
CA HIS A 246 26.01 -9.80 36.25
C HIS A 246 26.95 -9.52 37.43
N ARG A 247 26.80 -10.30 38.49
CA ARG A 247 27.74 -10.32 39.61
C ARG A 247 28.99 -11.05 39.17
N TYR A 248 30.04 -10.30 38.84
CA TYR A 248 31.36 -10.85 38.65
C TYR A 248 31.87 -11.38 40.00
N ASN A 249 32.37 -12.62 40.03
CA ASN A 249 33.10 -13.15 41.19
C ASN A 249 34.47 -12.48 41.27
N LEU A 250 34.50 -11.26 41.80
CA LEU A 250 35.71 -10.45 41.93
C LEU A 250 36.38 -10.71 43.28
N PRO A 251 37.72 -10.62 43.36
CA PRO A 251 38.42 -10.56 44.64
C PRO A 251 37.91 -9.41 45.51
N GLU A 252 38.00 -9.56 46.83
CA GLU A 252 37.55 -8.53 47.79
C GLU A 252 38.21 -7.18 47.50
N GLY A 253 37.40 -6.12 47.48
CA GLY A 253 37.86 -4.76 47.20
C GLY A 253 38.13 -4.45 45.73
N MET A 254 37.70 -5.30 44.78
CA MET A 254 37.85 -5.05 43.33
C MET A 254 36.50 -4.82 42.62
N LYS A 255 36.49 -3.90 41.63
CA LYS A 255 35.37 -3.60 40.73
C LYS A 255 35.83 -3.75 39.28
N TYR A 256 34.99 -4.38 38.45
CA TYR A 256 35.19 -4.47 37.00
C TYR A 256 34.28 -3.49 36.27
N GLU A 257 34.84 -2.68 35.37
CA GLU A 257 34.08 -1.80 34.47
C GLU A 257 34.38 -2.19 33.01
N VAL A 258 33.33 -2.41 32.21
CA VAL A 258 33.46 -2.73 30.79
C VAL A 258 34.23 -1.61 30.08
N GLY A 259 35.32 -1.96 29.39
CA GLY A 259 36.21 -1.02 28.71
C GLY A 259 37.34 -0.43 29.57
N LYS A 260 37.24 -0.47 30.91
CA LYS A 260 38.32 -0.02 31.82
C LYS A 260 39.03 -1.15 32.56
N GLY A 261 38.44 -2.35 32.58
CA GLY A 261 39.02 -3.52 33.21
C GLY A 261 38.79 -3.59 34.73
N LEU A 262 39.64 -4.37 35.41
CA LEU A 262 39.57 -4.58 36.86
C LEU A 262 40.30 -3.46 37.61
N SER A 263 39.66 -2.89 38.62
CA SER A 263 40.17 -1.77 39.42
C SER A 263 39.84 -1.96 40.90
N LYS A 264 40.53 -1.27 41.81
CA LYS A 264 40.21 -1.29 43.25
C LYS A 264 38.97 -0.42 43.53
N LEU A 265 38.08 -0.88 44.41
CA LEU A 265 37.00 -0.04 44.93
C LEU A 265 37.59 1.18 45.67
N PRO A 266 37.07 2.39 45.43
CA PRO A 266 37.46 3.56 46.21
C PRO A 266 37.03 3.39 47.69
N PRO A 267 37.75 4.00 48.65
CA PRO A 267 37.40 3.96 50.07
C PRO A 267 36.01 4.54 50.33
N ALA A 268 35.30 3.98 51.31
CA ALA A 268 33.87 4.20 51.58
C ALA A 268 33.46 5.67 51.87
N ASP A 269 34.43 6.54 52.13
CA ASP A 269 34.21 7.95 52.50
C ASP A 269 34.19 8.90 51.28
N ALA A 270 34.38 8.39 50.07
CA ALA A 270 34.21 9.17 48.85
C ALA A 270 32.72 9.22 48.48
N ALA A 271 32.10 10.40 48.65
CA ALA A 271 30.71 10.69 48.28
C ALA A 271 30.37 10.13 46.88
N PRO A 272 29.13 9.64 46.66
CA PRO A 272 28.76 9.09 45.37
C PRO A 272 28.87 10.18 44.31
N ALA A 273 29.76 9.98 43.34
CA ALA A 273 29.71 10.73 42.10
C ALA A 273 28.31 10.52 41.50
N GLY A 274 27.62 11.64 41.21
CA GLY A 274 26.22 11.65 40.76
C GLY A 274 25.97 10.72 39.58
N PRO A 275 24.68 10.42 39.29
CA PRO A 275 24.30 9.37 38.36
C PRO A 275 25.00 9.58 37.03
N GLY A 276 25.97 8.72 36.74
CA GLY A 276 26.62 8.67 35.44
C GLY A 276 25.55 8.41 34.40
N THR A 277 25.37 9.36 33.49
CA THR A 277 24.53 9.22 32.31
C THR A 277 24.91 7.92 31.60
N SER A 278 24.06 6.90 31.74
CA SER A 278 24.01 5.81 30.78
C SER A 278 23.91 6.44 29.39
N PRO A 279 24.65 5.96 28.37
CA PRO A 279 24.45 6.45 27.01
C PRO A 279 22.99 6.21 26.68
N GLY A 280 22.23 7.30 26.55
CA GLY A 280 20.80 7.22 26.31
C GLY A 280 20.55 6.35 25.09
N LEU A 281 19.62 5.40 25.20
CA LEU A 281 19.19 4.62 24.03
C LEU A 281 18.89 5.60 22.88
N PRO A 282 19.26 5.24 21.63
CA PRO A 282 18.88 6.02 20.46
C PRO A 282 17.39 6.35 20.54
N LYS A 283 17.01 7.58 20.17
CA LYS A 283 15.64 8.10 20.31
C LYS A 283 14.55 7.19 19.72
N ALA A 284 14.93 6.32 18.77
CA ALA A 284 14.08 5.28 18.17
C ALA A 284 13.59 4.17 19.14
N PHE A 285 14.25 3.98 20.29
CA PHE A 285 13.90 2.96 21.29
C PHE A 285 13.31 3.55 22.58
N GLN A 286 13.27 4.88 22.70
CA GLN A 286 12.56 5.55 23.78
C GLN A 286 11.10 5.64 23.34
N GLY A 287 10.30 4.67 23.77
CA GLY A 287 8.90 4.45 23.37
C GLY A 287 7.94 5.62 23.69
N GLY A 288 8.13 6.75 23.01
CA GLY A 288 7.10 7.72 22.73
C GLY A 288 6.43 7.33 21.41
N LYS A 289 5.10 7.34 21.41
CA LYS A 289 4.24 7.04 20.26
C LYS A 289 4.77 7.74 19.00
N LEU A 290 5.01 6.96 17.94
CA LEU A 290 4.85 7.42 16.56
C LEU A 290 3.36 7.40 16.24
#